data_AF-A0A965PNR8-F1
#
_entry.id   AF-A0A965PNR8-F1
#
_cell.length_a   1.000
_cell.length_b   1.000
_cell.length_c   1.000
_cell.angle_alpha   90.00
_cell.angle_beta   90.00
_cell.angle_gamma   90.00
#
_symmetry.space_group_name_H-M   'P 1'
#
loop_
_entity.id
_entity.type
_entity.pdbx_description
1 polymer ?
#
loop_
_entity_poly.entity_id
_entity_poly.type
_entity_poly.pdbx_seq_one_letter_code
_entity_poly.pdbx_strand_id
1 'polypeptide(L)'
;MKDIELYFLEQTGRYVRLYEPQGDHCKVKCPNYFLNFKHVNTKYRGIEKKAFQMEAGAQLCLYNGDCLKTAKDYVVITEGEFDALSWMAAGFAYSVSVPNGAANNTAYLDPHIGDFEKVEKVYIAGDQDHVGYNLALTLADRLGREKCVQVRFPVGIKDSNECLQKYGLEQGKSLLKDAFANAQPFPIEGVESVFDNLDEAYSYLVNGYPETLSIGIPGLEELITLFPSEVTIFTGA
;
A
#
# COMPACT_ATOMS: atom_id res chain seq x y z
N MET A 1 19.05 14.60 -24.18
CA MET A 1 18.61 14.01 -22.91
C MET A 1 18.90 14.99 -21.76
N LYS A 2 18.44 16.25 -21.85
CA LYS A 2 18.88 17.35 -20.97
C LYS A 2 17.76 18.01 -20.14
N ASP A 3 16.52 17.52 -20.18
CA ASP A 3 15.37 18.33 -19.74
C ASP A 3 14.39 17.66 -18.75
N ILE A 4 14.80 16.65 -17.97
CA ILE A 4 13.86 15.98 -17.02
C ILE A 4 14.12 16.27 -15.52
N GLU A 5 15.14 17.06 -15.16
CA GLU A 5 15.63 17.09 -13.77
C GLU A 5 15.25 18.30 -12.89
N LEU A 6 14.28 19.14 -13.29
CA LEU A 6 14.03 20.42 -12.60
C LEU A 6 12.70 20.56 -11.83
N TYR A 7 11.77 19.61 -11.90
CA TYR A 7 10.42 19.88 -11.37
C TYR A 7 10.25 19.72 -9.84
N PHE A 8 11.17 19.04 -9.15
CA PHE A 8 11.02 18.74 -7.71
C PHE A 8 11.67 19.76 -6.77
N LEU A 9 12.54 20.63 -7.30
CA LEU A 9 13.26 21.67 -6.56
C LEU A 9 12.35 22.78 -6.05
N GLU A 10 11.37 23.21 -6.85
CA GLU A 10 10.52 24.36 -6.52
C GLU A 10 9.45 24.05 -5.46
N GLN A 11 9.02 22.79 -5.31
CA GLN A 11 7.89 22.44 -4.44
C GLN A 11 8.27 21.88 -3.07
N THR A 12 9.47 21.29 -2.91
CA THR A 12 9.80 20.53 -1.69
C THR A 12 10.94 21.11 -0.86
N GLY A 13 11.74 22.04 -1.41
CA GLY A 13 12.92 22.59 -0.73
C GLY A 13 13.99 21.55 -0.40
N ARG A 14 13.93 20.34 -0.96
CA ARG A 14 14.84 19.22 -0.67
C ARG A 14 15.73 18.93 -1.87
N TYR A 15 17.04 19.01 -1.64
CA TYR A 15 18.07 18.74 -2.65
C TYR A 15 18.01 17.29 -3.15
N VAL A 16 17.81 17.10 -4.45
CA VAL A 16 18.30 15.92 -5.16
C VAL A 16 19.52 16.38 -5.95
N ARG A 17 20.73 16.02 -5.51
CA ARG A 17 21.97 16.39 -6.20
C ARG A 17 22.30 15.28 -7.19
N LEU A 18 21.96 15.47 -8.46
CA LEU A 18 21.79 14.39 -9.44
C LEU A 18 23.10 13.75 -9.91
N TYR A 19 24.27 14.25 -9.48
CA TYR A 19 25.55 13.78 -9.95
C TYR A 19 26.64 13.85 -8.86
N GLU A 20 27.14 12.68 -8.45
CA GLU A 20 28.42 12.53 -7.75
C GLU A 20 29.25 11.48 -8.49
N PRO A 21 30.34 11.84 -9.18
CA PRO A 21 31.21 10.87 -9.82
C PRO A 21 32.07 10.17 -8.74
N GLN A 22 31.88 8.86 -8.56
CA GLN A 22 32.80 8.00 -7.81
C GLN A 22 33.17 6.78 -8.66
N GLY A 23 34.38 6.79 -9.25
CA GLY A 23 34.92 5.68 -10.04
C GLY A 23 34.31 5.51 -11.45
N ASP A 24 34.54 4.34 -12.07
CA ASP A 24 34.15 3.99 -13.45
C ASP A 24 32.62 3.83 -13.70
N HIS A 25 31.76 4.16 -12.73
CA HIS A 25 30.31 3.96 -12.84
C HIS A 25 29.51 5.20 -12.43
N CYS A 26 28.63 5.67 -13.32
CA CYS A 26 27.74 6.80 -13.06
C CYS A 26 26.57 6.40 -12.14
N LYS A 27 26.38 7.14 -11.04
CA LYS A 27 25.25 6.98 -10.11
C LYS A 27 24.51 8.30 -9.91
N VAL A 28 23.19 8.23 -9.79
CA VAL A 28 22.32 9.34 -9.37
C VAL A 28 22.11 9.23 -7.86
N LYS A 29 22.25 10.34 -7.15
CA LYS A 29 21.86 10.43 -5.75
C LYS A 29 20.33 10.39 -5.66
N CYS A 30 19.80 9.40 -4.96
CA CYS A 30 18.40 9.39 -4.56
C CYS A 30 18.18 10.39 -3.40
N PRO A 31 16.92 10.76 -3.13
CA PRO A 31 16.61 11.62 -2.00
C PRO A 31 17.18 11.09 -0.66
N ASN A 32 17.67 12.01 0.17
CA ASN A 32 18.26 11.72 1.47
C ASN A 32 17.20 11.26 2.49
N TYR A 33 17.61 10.40 3.42
CA TYR A 33 16.81 9.95 4.54
C TYR A 33 17.11 10.78 5.79
N PHE A 34 16.05 11.14 6.51
CA PHE A 34 16.12 11.91 7.73
C PHE A 34 15.31 11.24 8.83
N LEU A 35 15.84 11.27 10.04
CA LEU A 35 15.14 10.88 11.25
C LEU A 35 15.36 11.95 12.30
N ASN A 36 14.28 12.49 12.85
CA ASN A 36 14.35 13.61 13.80
C ASN A 36 15.07 14.83 13.23
N PHE A 37 14.83 15.13 11.94
CA PHE A 37 15.45 16.22 11.18
C PHE A 37 16.97 16.12 11.06
N LYS A 38 17.54 14.94 11.35
CA LYS A 38 18.97 14.65 11.16
C LYS A 38 19.13 13.70 9.99
N HIS A 39 20.09 13.98 9.12
CA HIS A 39 20.45 13.08 8.03
C HIS A 39 20.98 11.77 8.60
N VAL A 40 20.44 10.64 8.11
CA VAL A 40 20.80 9.30 8.60
C VAL A 40 21.25 8.35 7.52
N ASN A 41 20.88 8.58 6.25
CA ASN A 41 21.25 7.72 5.15
C ASN A 41 21.14 8.45 3.80
N THR A 42 21.95 8.02 2.84
CA THR A 42 21.89 8.44 1.44
C THR A 42 21.74 7.20 0.57
N LYS A 43 20.72 7.18 -0.28
CA LYS A 43 20.57 6.13 -1.29
C LYS A 43 21.13 6.61 -2.62
N TYR A 44 21.76 5.70 -3.33
CA TYR A 44 22.32 5.92 -4.66
C TYR A 44 21.70 4.90 -5.62
N ARG A 45 21.43 5.35 -6.86
CA ARG A 45 20.91 4.52 -7.94
C ARG A 45 21.86 4.57 -9.13
N GLY A 46 22.30 3.41 -9.61
CA GLY A 46 23.07 3.32 -10.86
C GLY A 46 22.27 3.80 -12.07
N ILE A 47 22.94 4.49 -13.00
CA ILE A 47 22.31 4.99 -14.24
C ILE A 47 22.18 3.87 -15.27
N GLU A 48 23.23 3.07 -15.45
CA GLU A 48 23.28 2.01 -16.48
C GLU A 48 22.56 0.72 -16.06
N LYS A 49 22.59 0.40 -14.76
CA LYS A 49 21.86 -0.72 -14.16
C LYS A 49 21.08 -0.20 -12.97
N LYS A 50 19.85 -0.70 -12.76
CA LYS A 50 19.01 -0.44 -11.56
C LYS A 50 19.62 -1.09 -10.31
N ALA A 51 20.84 -0.68 -9.95
CA ALA A 51 21.54 -1.08 -8.74
C ALA A 51 21.36 0.00 -7.69
N PHE A 52 20.84 -0.37 -6.52
CA PHE A 52 20.64 0.54 -5.40
C PHE A 52 21.70 0.28 -4.34
N GLN A 53 22.24 1.35 -3.76
CA GLN A 53 23.20 1.27 -2.66
C GLN A 53 22.85 2.30 -1.59
N MET A 54 22.99 1.91 -0.32
CA MET A 54 22.85 2.77 0.85
C MET A 54 24.18 2.82 1.60
N GLU A 55 24.35 3.81 2.48
CA GLU A 55 25.52 3.91 3.35
C GLU A 55 25.57 2.69 4.29
N ALA A 56 26.74 2.06 4.40
CA ALA A 56 26.90 0.85 5.20
C ALA A 56 26.70 1.15 6.69
N GLY A 57 25.84 0.38 7.37
CA GLY A 57 25.53 0.56 8.79
C GLY A 57 24.57 1.72 9.10
N ALA A 58 24.05 2.40 8.09
CA ALA A 58 23.07 3.45 8.28
C ALA A 58 21.73 2.90 8.79
N GLN A 59 21.08 3.66 9.68
CA GLN A 59 19.78 3.32 10.21
C GLN A 59 18.73 3.34 9.10
N LEU A 60 17.92 2.29 9.00
CA LEU A 60 16.77 2.25 8.10
C LEU A 60 15.59 2.98 8.73
N CYS A 61 14.99 3.90 7.99
CA CYS A 61 13.78 4.62 8.35
C CYS A 61 12.95 4.91 7.09
N LEU A 62 11.74 5.44 7.26
CA LEU A 62 10.93 5.89 6.13
C LEU A 62 11.57 7.10 5.45
N TYR A 63 11.53 7.11 4.12
CA TYR A 63 11.77 8.36 3.38
C TYR A 63 10.68 9.37 3.72
N ASN A 64 11.06 10.63 3.93
CA ASN A 64 10.16 11.70 4.41
C ASN A 64 9.44 11.39 5.74
N GLY A 65 9.92 10.44 6.55
CA GLY A 65 9.22 10.01 7.77
C GLY A 65 8.95 11.13 8.79
N ASP A 66 9.78 12.18 8.83
CA ASP A 66 9.56 13.33 9.73
C ASP A 66 8.25 14.09 9.46
N CYS A 67 7.62 13.95 8.27
CA CYS A 67 6.32 14.58 8.00
C CYS A 67 5.19 14.01 8.86
N LEU A 68 5.34 12.77 9.36
CA LEU A 68 4.37 12.11 10.25
C LEU A 68 4.17 12.86 11.57
N LYS A 69 5.15 13.65 12.00
CA LYS A 69 5.07 14.43 13.24
C LYS A 69 3.97 15.48 13.21
N THR A 70 3.62 15.96 12.02
CA THR A 70 2.57 16.97 11.80
C THR A 70 1.37 16.43 11.04
N ALA A 71 1.47 15.24 10.43
CA ALA A 71 0.34 14.58 9.79
C ALA A 71 -0.76 14.24 10.83
N LYS A 72 -2.02 14.48 10.45
CA LYS A 72 -3.21 14.19 11.28
C LYS A 72 -4.25 13.43 10.50
N ASP A 73 -4.67 13.96 9.35
CA ASP A 73 -5.80 13.39 8.63
C ASP A 73 -5.38 12.17 7.78
N TYR A 74 -4.22 12.27 7.14
CA TYR A 74 -3.75 11.21 6.24
C TYR A 74 -2.23 11.12 6.16
N VAL A 75 -1.77 9.95 5.71
CA VAL A 75 -0.44 9.74 5.14
C VAL A 75 -0.52 8.75 3.99
N VAL A 76 0.26 8.97 2.92
CA VAL A 76 0.44 8.04 1.81
C VAL A 76 1.76 7.30 1.97
N ILE A 77 1.75 5.98 1.92
CA ILE A 77 2.94 5.11 1.93
C ILE A 77 3.14 4.50 0.54
N THR A 78 4.34 4.63 -0.02
CA THR A 78 4.74 4.04 -1.31
C THR A 78 5.91 3.08 -1.17
N GLU A 79 6.19 2.30 -2.22
CA GLU A 79 7.36 1.41 -2.24
C GLU A 79 8.67 2.16 -2.52
N GLY A 80 8.64 3.12 -3.46
CA GLY A 80 9.82 3.88 -3.89
C GLY A 80 9.80 5.36 -3.51
N GLU A 81 11.00 5.97 -3.45
CA GLU A 81 11.14 7.40 -3.13
C GLU A 81 10.56 8.29 -4.23
N PHE A 82 10.67 7.88 -5.50
CA PHE A 82 10.10 8.61 -6.63
C PHE A 82 8.57 8.56 -6.63
N ASP A 83 7.99 7.49 -6.08
CA ASP A 83 6.55 7.39 -5.90
C ASP A 83 6.05 8.38 -4.85
N ALA A 84 6.73 8.44 -3.70
CA ALA A 84 6.42 9.42 -2.66
C ALA A 84 6.51 10.85 -3.21
N LEU A 85 7.54 11.15 -4.02
CA LEU A 85 7.67 12.43 -4.71
C LEU A 85 6.52 12.67 -5.71
N SER A 86 6.07 11.65 -6.44
CA SER A 86 4.93 11.76 -7.38
C SER A 86 3.64 12.15 -6.66
N TRP A 87 3.39 11.56 -5.49
CA TRP A 87 2.27 11.94 -4.63
C TRP A 87 2.41 13.36 -4.06
N MET A 88 3.60 13.77 -3.62
CA MET A 88 3.85 15.16 -3.20
C MET A 88 3.54 16.15 -4.33
N ALA A 89 3.97 15.85 -5.56
CA ALA A 89 3.67 16.69 -6.72
C ALA A 89 2.16 16.77 -7.01
N ALA A 90 1.40 15.70 -6.71
CA ALA A 90 -0.06 15.69 -6.79
C ALA A 90 -0.77 16.45 -5.65
N GLY A 91 -0.03 16.99 -4.68
CA GLY A 91 -0.55 17.77 -3.56
C GLY A 91 -0.63 17.00 -2.24
N PHE A 92 -0.16 15.75 -2.20
CA PHE A 92 -0.16 14.93 -1.00
C PHE A 92 1.18 15.04 -0.26
N ALA A 93 1.36 16.14 0.47
CA ALA A 93 2.63 16.46 1.13
C ALA A 93 3.05 15.41 2.19
N TYR A 94 2.08 14.76 2.82
CA TYR A 94 2.30 13.65 3.76
C TYR A 94 2.47 12.33 3.00
N SER A 95 3.51 12.24 2.17
CA SER A 95 3.86 11.02 1.44
C SER A 95 5.22 10.50 1.89
N VAL A 96 5.29 9.21 2.21
CA VAL A 96 6.50 8.53 2.69
C VAL A 96 6.75 7.29 1.84
N SER A 97 8.00 6.79 1.80
CA SER A 97 8.29 5.51 1.16
C SER A 97 9.05 4.57 2.08
N VAL A 98 8.83 3.27 1.90
CA VAL A 98 9.59 2.25 2.63
C VAL A 98 11.04 2.19 2.14
N PRO A 99 12.01 1.90 3.02
CA PRO A 99 13.38 1.67 2.58
C PRO A 99 13.50 0.27 1.93
N ASN A 100 14.10 0.22 0.73
CA ASN A 100 14.51 -1.01 0.03
C ASN A 100 13.43 -2.06 -0.25
N GLY A 101 12.14 -1.71 -0.34
CA GLY A 101 11.07 -2.68 -0.62
C GLY A 101 11.08 -3.87 0.35
N ALA A 102 11.55 -3.65 1.59
CA ALA A 102 11.92 -4.70 2.52
C ALA A 102 10.68 -5.42 3.07
N ALA A 103 10.15 -6.37 2.29
CA ALA A 103 8.96 -7.15 2.61
C ALA A 103 9.06 -7.96 3.92
N ASN A 104 10.28 -8.24 4.40
CA ASN A 104 10.50 -9.16 5.53
C ASN A 104 10.93 -8.49 6.83
N ASN A 105 11.24 -7.19 6.84
CA ASN A 105 11.66 -6.50 8.06
C ASN A 105 11.04 -5.11 8.16
N THR A 106 10.05 -4.97 9.04
CA THR A 106 9.33 -3.72 9.30
C THR A 106 9.96 -2.86 10.40
N ALA A 107 11.16 -3.17 10.90
CA ALA A 107 11.81 -2.42 11.99
C ALA A 107 12.05 -0.94 11.63
N TYR A 108 12.08 -0.60 10.35
CA TYR A 108 12.14 0.80 9.89
C TYR A 108 10.89 1.62 10.27
N LEU A 109 9.77 0.98 10.62
CA LEU A 109 8.57 1.64 11.11
C LEU A 109 8.64 1.96 12.60
N ASP A 110 9.44 1.24 13.39
CA ASP A 110 9.47 1.37 14.85
C ASP A 110 9.70 2.81 15.34
N PRO A 111 10.60 3.61 14.72
CA PRO A 111 10.78 5.02 15.10
C PRO A 111 9.55 5.90 14.85
N HIS A 112 8.60 5.44 14.04
CA HIS A 112 7.46 6.20 13.54
C HIS A 112 6.10 5.69 14.06
N ILE A 113 6.03 4.54 14.74
CA ILE A 113 4.76 3.94 15.20
C ILE A 113 3.92 4.94 16.01
N GLY A 114 4.53 5.61 16.99
CA GLY A 114 3.81 6.60 17.82
C GLY A 114 3.36 7.85 17.06
N ASP A 115 3.91 8.12 15.88
CA ASP A 115 3.40 9.17 14.99
C ASP A 115 2.26 8.65 14.11
N PHE A 116 2.34 7.41 13.61
CA PHE A 116 1.25 6.74 12.88
C PHE A 116 -0.02 6.52 13.71
N GLU A 117 0.09 6.41 15.03
CA GLU A 117 -1.07 6.35 15.94
C GLU A 117 -1.89 7.65 15.95
N LYS A 118 -1.28 8.78 15.61
CA LYS A 118 -1.92 10.09 15.58
C LYS A 118 -2.57 10.42 14.24
N VAL A 119 -2.38 9.55 13.23
CA VAL A 119 -2.89 9.73 11.88
C VAL A 119 -4.21 8.97 11.74
N GLU A 120 -5.24 9.62 11.22
CA GLU A 120 -6.58 9.06 11.06
C GLU A 120 -6.61 7.96 9.98
N LYS A 121 -6.02 8.21 8.79
CA LYS A 121 -5.96 7.23 7.70
C LYS A 121 -4.58 7.05 7.10
N VAL A 122 -4.24 5.79 6.82
CA VAL A 122 -3.00 5.40 6.14
C VAL A 122 -3.33 4.85 4.77
N TYR A 123 -2.98 5.60 3.73
CA TYR A 123 -3.15 5.22 2.34
C TYR A 123 -1.93 4.44 1.86
N ILE A 124 -2.09 3.18 1.50
CA ILE A 124 -1.01 2.32 1.03
C ILE A 124 -1.08 2.25 -0.50
N ALA A 125 -0.15 2.93 -1.16
CA ALA A 125 -0.01 3.05 -2.61
C ALA A 125 1.26 2.34 -3.08
N GLY A 126 1.34 1.03 -2.80
CA GLY A 126 2.40 0.15 -3.28
C GLY A 126 2.26 -0.23 -4.76
N ASP A 127 3.26 -0.91 -5.30
CA ASP A 127 3.28 -1.37 -6.68
C ASP A 127 2.12 -2.34 -6.98
N GLN A 128 1.52 -2.24 -8.18
CA GLN A 128 0.51 -3.19 -8.67
C GLN A 128 1.12 -4.52 -9.17
N ASP A 129 1.91 -5.15 -8.31
CA ASP A 129 2.41 -6.51 -8.50
C ASP A 129 2.27 -7.34 -7.22
N HIS A 130 2.59 -8.63 -7.31
CA HIS A 130 2.45 -9.55 -6.18
C HIS A 130 3.33 -9.16 -4.97
N VAL A 131 4.50 -8.56 -5.20
CA VAL A 131 5.41 -8.15 -4.12
C VAL A 131 4.86 -6.91 -3.43
N GLY A 132 4.43 -5.91 -4.19
CA GLY A 132 3.79 -4.71 -3.68
C GLY A 132 2.51 -5.01 -2.89
N TYR A 133 1.71 -5.97 -3.34
CA TYR A 133 0.51 -6.41 -2.61
C TYR A 133 0.85 -7.02 -1.24
N ASN A 134 1.85 -7.91 -1.17
CA ASN A 134 2.27 -8.51 0.10
C ASN A 134 2.87 -7.47 1.05
N LEU A 135 3.66 -6.53 0.54
CA LEU A 135 4.16 -5.41 1.33
C LEU A 135 3.00 -4.60 1.91
N ALA A 136 1.97 -4.32 1.10
CA ALA A 136 0.81 -3.57 1.54
C ALA A 136 0.04 -4.27 2.69
N LEU A 137 -0.10 -5.60 2.62
CA LEU A 137 -0.69 -6.39 3.69
C LEU A 137 0.16 -6.34 4.97
N THR A 138 1.47 -6.56 4.86
CA THR A 138 2.40 -6.49 6.01
C THR A 138 2.37 -5.12 6.68
N LEU A 139 2.30 -4.05 5.89
CA LEU A 139 2.17 -2.69 6.41
C LEU A 139 0.83 -2.49 7.13
N ALA A 140 -0.28 -2.96 6.54
CA ALA A 140 -1.60 -2.87 7.16
C ALA A 140 -1.68 -3.65 8.47
N ASP A 141 -1.08 -4.84 8.53
CA ASP A 141 -0.99 -5.65 9.76
C ASP A 141 -0.16 -4.96 10.84
N ARG A 142 0.93 -4.29 10.45
CA ARG A 142 1.81 -3.60 11.39
C ARG A 142 1.23 -2.29 11.91
N LEU A 143 0.46 -1.57 11.09
CA LEU A 143 -0.06 -0.25 11.42
C LEU A 143 -1.48 -0.30 12.01
N GLY A 144 -2.23 -1.37 11.75
CA GLY A 144 -3.65 -1.51 12.08
C GLY A 144 -4.50 -1.45 10.81
N ARG A 145 -5.16 -2.56 10.45
CA ARG A 145 -5.94 -2.66 9.20
C ARG A 145 -7.10 -1.66 9.15
N GLU A 146 -7.68 -1.35 10.31
CA GLU A 146 -8.84 -0.47 10.48
C GLU A 146 -8.60 0.96 10.01
N LYS A 147 -7.36 1.45 10.10
CA LYS A 147 -6.98 2.79 9.59
C LYS A 147 -6.35 2.75 8.21
N CYS A 148 -6.01 1.57 7.71
CA CYS A 148 -5.36 1.41 6.42
C CYS A 148 -6.38 1.33 5.29
N VAL A 149 -6.08 2.03 4.20
CA VAL A 149 -6.82 1.94 2.94
C VAL A 149 -5.84 1.71 1.80
N GLN A 150 -6.24 0.88 0.85
CA GLN A 150 -5.45 0.47 -0.28
C GLN A 150 -5.75 1.34 -1.50
N VAL A 151 -4.72 1.95 -2.05
CA VAL A 151 -4.83 2.74 -3.29
C VAL A 151 -4.67 1.81 -4.49
N ARG A 152 -5.52 2.01 -5.50
CA ARG A 152 -5.46 1.30 -6.78
C ARG A 152 -5.26 2.29 -7.92
N PHE A 153 -4.20 2.10 -8.69
CA PHE A 153 -3.96 2.83 -9.93
C PHE A 153 -4.80 2.28 -11.10
N PRO A 154 -4.98 3.07 -12.17
CA PRO A 154 -5.63 2.62 -13.39
C PRO A 154 -4.95 1.38 -14.01
N VAL A 155 -5.72 0.60 -14.77
CA VAL A 155 -5.21 -0.62 -15.44
C VAL A 155 -3.99 -0.29 -16.32
N GLY A 156 -2.94 -1.08 -16.15
CA GLY A 156 -1.69 -0.92 -16.90
C GLY A 156 -0.81 0.24 -16.40
N ILE A 157 -0.93 0.59 -15.13
CA ILE A 157 -0.04 1.49 -14.39
C ILE A 157 0.48 0.74 -13.17
N LYS A 158 1.81 0.55 -13.09
CA LYS A 158 2.41 -0.18 -11.98
C LYS A 158 2.43 0.64 -10.70
N ASP A 159 2.91 1.88 -10.80
CA ASP A 159 3.21 2.75 -9.68
C ASP A 159 2.87 4.22 -9.99
N SER A 160 2.94 5.07 -8.96
CA SER A 160 2.54 6.48 -9.08
C SER A 160 3.47 7.29 -9.97
N ASN A 161 4.76 6.95 -10.00
CA ASN A 161 5.73 7.60 -10.87
C ASN A 161 5.48 7.23 -12.35
N GLU A 162 5.18 5.96 -12.65
CA GLU A 162 4.76 5.52 -13.99
C GLU A 162 3.50 6.25 -14.45
N CYS A 163 2.54 6.48 -13.54
CA CYS A 163 1.33 7.26 -13.83
C CYS A 163 1.67 8.65 -14.38
N LEU A 164 2.57 9.38 -13.71
CA LEU A 164 3.00 10.71 -14.14
C LEU A 164 3.82 10.66 -15.44
N GLN A 165 4.65 9.64 -15.63
CA GLN A 165 5.45 9.48 -16.84
C GLN A 165 4.58 9.22 -18.08
N LYS A 166 3.52 8.41 -17.93
CA LYS A 166 2.67 7.98 -19.04
C LYS A 166 1.62 9.01 -19.43
N TYR A 167 0.98 9.66 -18.45
CA TYR A 167 -0.10 10.62 -18.70
C TYR A 167 0.36 12.08 -18.63
N GLY A 168 1.63 12.32 -18.30
CA GLY A 168 2.14 13.66 -18.06
C GLY A 168 1.66 14.23 -16.72
N LEU A 169 2.16 15.41 -16.39
CA LEU A 169 2.05 15.95 -15.05
C LEU A 169 0.60 16.28 -14.65
N GLU A 170 -0.14 17.01 -15.48
CA GLU A 170 -1.48 17.48 -15.12
C GLU A 170 -2.50 16.32 -15.05
N GLN A 171 -2.57 15.50 -16.10
CA GLN A 171 -3.48 14.36 -16.14
C GLN A 171 -3.07 13.29 -15.13
N GLY A 172 -1.78 13.00 -15.00
CA GLY A 172 -1.27 12.05 -14.00
C GLY A 172 -1.62 12.47 -12.57
N LYS A 173 -1.47 13.75 -12.21
CA LYS A 173 -1.89 14.25 -10.89
C LYS A 173 -3.39 14.09 -10.67
N SER A 174 -4.23 14.33 -11.68
CA SER A 174 -5.67 14.09 -11.59
C SER A 174 -5.97 12.62 -11.29
N LEU A 175 -5.34 11.70 -12.03
CA LEU A 175 -5.51 10.26 -11.82
C LEU A 175 -5.06 9.81 -10.43
N LEU A 176 -3.98 10.37 -9.88
CA LEU A 176 -3.56 10.08 -8.51
C LEU A 176 -4.57 10.58 -7.46
N LYS A 177 -5.16 11.76 -7.67
CA LYS A 177 -6.23 12.28 -6.80
C LYS A 177 -7.48 11.40 -6.86
N ASP A 178 -7.85 10.95 -8.05
CA ASP A 178 -8.96 10.02 -8.23
C ASP A 178 -8.68 8.68 -7.55
N ALA A 179 -7.47 8.14 -7.68
CA ALA A 179 -7.05 6.91 -7.02
C ALA A 179 -7.06 7.04 -5.49
N PHE A 180 -6.66 8.20 -4.95
CA PHE A 180 -6.75 8.50 -3.53
C PHE A 180 -8.21 8.57 -3.04
N ALA A 181 -9.08 9.25 -3.79
CA ALA A 181 -10.50 9.38 -3.44
C ALA A 181 -11.24 8.04 -3.47
N ASN A 182 -10.83 7.12 -4.35
CA ASN A 182 -11.43 5.80 -4.52
C ASN A 182 -10.66 4.67 -3.79
N ALA A 183 -9.77 5.01 -2.85
CA ALA A 183 -9.04 4.03 -2.06
C ALA A 183 -10.01 3.11 -1.29
N GLN A 184 -9.70 1.81 -1.28
CA GLN A 184 -10.57 0.78 -0.71
C GLN A 184 -10.08 0.36 0.67
N PRO A 185 -10.95 0.02 1.63
CA PRO A 185 -10.50 -0.54 2.90
C PRO A 185 -9.75 -1.86 2.69
N PHE A 186 -8.79 -2.16 3.55
CA PHE A 186 -8.19 -3.49 3.56
C PHE A 186 -9.21 -4.52 4.09
N PRO A 187 -9.22 -5.75 3.53
CA PRO A 187 -10.07 -6.81 4.05
C PRO A 187 -9.65 -7.11 5.49
N ILE A 188 -10.61 -7.04 6.41
CA ILE A 188 -10.41 -7.43 7.80
C ILE A 188 -10.88 -8.88 7.92
N GLU A 189 -10.00 -9.76 8.40
CA GLU A 189 -10.33 -11.17 8.54
C GLU A 189 -11.59 -11.36 9.41
N GLY A 190 -12.57 -12.09 8.88
CA GLY A 190 -13.87 -12.31 9.54
C GLY A 190 -14.89 -11.18 9.41
N VAL A 191 -14.59 -10.11 8.67
CA VAL A 191 -15.54 -9.04 8.33
C VAL A 191 -15.92 -9.16 6.86
N GLU A 192 -17.13 -9.65 6.61
CA GLU A 192 -17.73 -9.70 5.27
C GLU A 192 -18.79 -8.61 5.14
N SER A 193 -18.76 -7.88 4.03
CA SER A 193 -19.83 -6.97 3.65
C SER A 193 -20.97 -7.75 3.00
N VAL A 194 -22.21 -7.29 3.19
CA VAL A 194 -23.37 -7.83 2.45
C VAL A 194 -23.13 -7.76 0.93
N PHE A 195 -22.38 -6.75 0.47
CA PHE A 195 -22.02 -6.59 -0.92
C PHE A 195 -21.03 -7.66 -1.42
N ASP A 196 -20.21 -8.24 -0.55
CA ASP A 196 -19.22 -9.25 -0.91
C ASP A 196 -19.90 -10.58 -1.31
N ASN A 197 -21.08 -10.85 -0.73
CA ASN A 197 -21.84 -12.08 -0.94
C ASN A 197 -23.17 -11.86 -1.68
N LEU A 198 -23.34 -10.71 -2.37
CA LEU A 198 -24.61 -10.41 -3.05
C LEU A 198 -24.96 -11.48 -4.08
N ASP A 199 -24.01 -11.95 -4.87
CA ASP A 199 -24.25 -12.98 -5.89
C ASP A 199 -24.70 -14.31 -5.25
N GLU A 200 -24.13 -14.66 -4.10
CA GLU A 200 -24.52 -15.85 -3.35
C GLU A 200 -25.93 -15.68 -2.74
N ALA A 201 -26.21 -14.54 -2.13
CA ALA A 201 -27.54 -14.21 -1.61
C ALA A 201 -28.62 -14.19 -2.71
N TYR A 202 -28.30 -13.63 -3.88
CA TYR A 202 -29.15 -13.65 -5.06
C TYR A 202 -29.33 -15.08 -5.59
N SER A 203 -28.29 -15.90 -5.58
CA SER A 203 -28.38 -17.31 -5.96
C SER A 203 -29.34 -18.06 -5.05
N TYR A 204 -29.27 -17.90 -3.73
CA TYR A 204 -30.23 -18.52 -2.81
C TYR A 204 -31.66 -18.06 -3.07
N LEU A 205 -31.86 -16.78 -3.40
CA LEU A 205 -33.20 -16.25 -3.71
C LEU A 205 -33.78 -16.84 -5.00
N VAL A 206 -32.96 -16.98 -6.05
CA VAL A 206 -33.41 -17.40 -7.39
C VAL A 206 -33.44 -18.92 -7.54
N ASN A 207 -32.39 -19.60 -7.06
CA ASN A 207 -32.18 -21.03 -7.24
C ASN A 207 -32.66 -21.85 -6.04
N GLY A 208 -33.01 -21.20 -4.92
CA GLY A 208 -33.34 -21.87 -3.67
C GLY A 208 -32.11 -22.35 -2.90
N TYR A 209 -32.36 -23.07 -1.81
CA TYR A 209 -31.30 -23.68 -1.01
C TYR A 209 -30.59 -24.81 -1.78
N PRO A 210 -29.33 -25.15 -1.43
CA PRO A 210 -28.57 -26.18 -2.11
C PRO A 210 -29.20 -27.56 -1.85
N GLU A 211 -28.76 -28.57 -2.62
CA GLU A 211 -29.24 -29.95 -2.43
C GLU A 211 -29.04 -30.42 -0.98
N THR A 212 -30.12 -30.92 -0.41
CA THR A 212 -30.20 -31.35 0.99
C THR A 212 -29.94 -32.84 1.10
N LEU A 213 -29.52 -33.29 2.27
CA LEU A 213 -29.31 -34.71 2.54
C LEU A 213 -30.61 -35.35 3.04
N SER A 214 -30.97 -36.47 2.43
CA SER A 214 -32.11 -37.27 2.88
C SER A 214 -31.80 -37.95 4.20
N ILE A 215 -32.73 -37.85 5.15
CA ILE A 215 -32.64 -38.49 6.48
C ILE A 215 -33.06 -39.96 6.39
N GLY A 216 -33.90 -40.32 5.41
CA GLY A 216 -34.41 -41.68 5.23
C GLY A 216 -35.40 -42.15 6.30
N ILE A 217 -35.90 -41.24 7.14
CA ILE A 217 -36.90 -41.53 8.19
C ILE A 217 -38.20 -40.79 7.84
N PRO A 218 -39.26 -41.51 7.41
CA PRO A 218 -40.56 -40.93 7.10
C PRO A 218 -41.13 -40.19 8.32
N GLY A 219 -41.65 -38.97 8.11
CA GLY A 219 -42.21 -38.10 9.14
C GLY A 219 -41.18 -37.21 9.86
N LEU A 220 -39.90 -37.61 9.94
CA LEU A 220 -38.83 -36.74 10.45
C LEU A 220 -38.31 -35.80 9.36
N GLU A 221 -38.27 -36.29 8.12
CA GLU A 221 -37.83 -35.53 6.94
C GLU A 221 -38.74 -34.34 6.59
N GLU A 222 -39.99 -34.35 7.09
CA GLU A 222 -40.92 -33.22 6.99
C GLU A 222 -40.65 -32.12 8.03
N LEU A 223 -39.91 -32.46 9.09
CA LEU A 223 -39.67 -31.58 10.24
C LEU A 223 -38.25 -31.01 10.27
N ILE A 224 -37.28 -31.73 9.69
CA ILE A 224 -35.88 -31.33 9.66
C ILE A 224 -35.31 -31.55 8.25
N THR A 225 -34.54 -30.56 7.80
CA THR A 225 -33.75 -30.62 6.58
C THR A 225 -32.28 -30.58 6.95
N LEU A 226 -31.48 -31.49 6.37
CA LEU A 226 -30.04 -31.52 6.63
C LEU A 226 -29.29 -30.86 5.47
N PHE A 227 -28.47 -29.86 5.78
CA PHE A 227 -27.58 -29.25 4.80
C PHE A 227 -26.15 -29.81 4.88
N PRO A 228 -25.45 -29.93 3.74
CA PRO A 228 -24.02 -30.18 3.75
C PRO A 228 -23.26 -29.14 4.57
N SER A 229 -22.16 -29.55 5.20
CA SER A 229 -21.31 -28.68 6.03
C SER A 229 -21.93 -28.17 7.35
N GLU A 230 -23.11 -28.63 7.73
CA GLU A 230 -23.69 -28.42 9.06
C GLU A 230 -23.37 -29.59 10.00
N VAL A 231 -23.24 -29.28 11.30
CA VAL A 231 -23.15 -30.31 12.35
C VAL A 231 -24.52 -30.48 13.00
N THR A 232 -25.20 -31.59 12.68
CA THR A 232 -26.47 -31.97 13.33
C THR A 232 -26.22 -33.05 14.38
N ILE A 233 -26.64 -32.81 15.62
CA ILE A 233 -26.44 -33.73 16.75
C ILE A 233 -27.79 -34.34 17.14
N PHE A 234 -27.90 -35.66 17.03
CA PHE A 234 -29.03 -36.43 17.58
C PHE A 234 -28.63 -37.05 18.92
N THR A 235 -29.46 -36.87 19.95
CA THR A 235 -29.27 -37.50 21.25
C THR A 235 -30.60 -38.10 21.73
N GLY A 236 -30.52 -39.23 22.43
CA GLY A 236 -31.64 -39.98 22.99
C GLY A 236 -31.21 -40.68 24.27
N ALA A 237 -32.19 -40.98 25.13
CA ALA A 237 -31.99 -41.66 26.42
C ALA A 237 -31.93 -43.19 26.28
#